data_AF-A0A3S4BDM0-F1
#
_entry.id   AF-A0A3S4BDM0-F1
#
_cell.length_a   1.000
_cell.length_b   1.000
_cell.length_c   1.000
_cell.angle_alpha   90.00
_cell.angle_beta   90.00
_cell.angle_gamma   90.00
#
_symmetry.space_group_name_H-M   'P 1'
#
loop_
_entity.id
_entity.type
_entity.pdbx_description
1 polymer ?
#
loop_
_entity_poly.entity_id
_entity_poly.type
_entity_poly.pdbx_seq_one_letter_code
_entity_poly.pdbx_strand_id
1 'polypeptide(L)'
;MSQPTGRPRRAAAAVRPGQLLRIAASGALLLLLVACGGSGRTGHAPAHGASSSHGATATSAWTADPLPFNASGLLAGSANPSFPDGEPNTMSVVQIGPLTMHESGSAKLPFAFRNNTSKAVAVADWTGAARSEGSIVATGSSQGTIPARLKSGEVGLAFIYFDDRSPSPPAGAKYEFTVNSTTADEDFSGTAPLKVTEAKASADAIAGSAVNGTGKSAEGPFSVSVYCFDGDQLLSEADAFAEPDDVVAPGGKVTFTVDLFGAKCPTFAVGVSGYLTP
;
A
#
# COMPACT_ATOMS: atom_id res chain seq x y z
N MET A 1 -33.52 28.52 51.97
CA MET A 1 -33.17 27.65 53.12
C MET A 1 -32.81 26.28 52.56
N SER A 2 -31.68 25.62 52.78
CA SER A 2 -30.30 25.95 53.14
C SER A 2 -29.53 24.68 52.72
N GLN A 3 -28.35 24.82 52.12
CA GLN A 3 -27.42 23.72 51.84
C GLN A 3 -26.92 23.07 53.16
N PRO A 4 -26.37 21.85 53.07
CA PRO A 4 -24.91 21.71 53.22
C PRO A 4 -24.30 20.71 52.20
N THR A 5 -23.28 21.06 51.42
CA THR A 5 -21.81 20.92 51.66
C THR A 5 -21.33 19.53 52.06
N GLY A 6 -20.53 18.90 51.19
CA GLY A 6 -19.69 17.75 51.55
C GLY A 6 -18.97 17.09 50.35
N ARG A 7 -17.84 17.66 49.91
CA ARG A 7 -16.85 16.98 49.04
C ARG A 7 -15.96 16.07 49.90
N PRO A 8 -15.52 14.91 49.38
CA PRO A 8 -14.23 14.36 49.73
C PRO A 8 -13.23 14.50 48.56
N ARG A 9 -12.13 15.21 48.83
CA ARG A 9 -10.86 15.15 48.10
C ARG A 9 -10.14 13.84 48.43
N ARG A 10 -9.69 13.08 47.43
CA ARG A 10 -8.58 12.10 47.46
C ARG A 10 -8.21 11.79 46.00
N ALA A 11 -6.97 11.58 45.58
CA ALA A 11 -5.64 11.89 46.07
C ALA A 11 -4.75 11.72 44.81
N ALA A 12 -3.85 12.65 44.55
CA ALA A 12 -2.86 12.53 43.48
C ALA A 12 -1.89 11.38 43.81
N ALA A 13 -1.79 10.39 42.94
CA ALA A 13 -0.76 9.36 43.03
C ALA A 13 0.50 9.85 42.30
N ALA A 14 1.60 9.83 43.04
CA ALA A 14 2.89 10.39 42.69
C ALA A 14 3.62 9.59 41.58
N VAL A 15 4.27 10.35 40.71
CA VAL A 15 5.30 9.92 39.76
C VAL A 15 6.48 9.32 40.52
N ARG A 16 6.93 8.12 40.12
CA ARG A 16 8.22 7.55 40.56
C ARG A 16 9.28 7.77 39.49
N PRO A 17 10.40 8.43 39.80
CA PRO A 17 11.58 8.44 38.95
C PRO A 17 12.53 7.32 39.38
N GLY A 18 13.10 6.62 38.39
CA GLY A 18 14.27 5.76 38.61
C GLY A 18 14.23 4.46 37.82
N GLN A 19 15.03 4.37 36.75
CA GLN A 19 16.35 3.75 36.88
C GLN A 19 17.15 3.95 35.58
N LEU A 20 18.24 4.69 35.74
CA LEU A 20 19.38 4.70 34.84
C LEU A 20 19.97 3.29 34.79
N LEU A 21 20.11 2.71 33.60
CA LEU A 21 21.11 1.67 33.37
C LEU A 21 21.98 2.08 32.19
N ARG A 22 23.19 2.52 32.53
CA ARG A 22 24.34 2.64 31.65
C ARG A 22 24.85 1.23 31.36
N ILE A 23 25.01 0.85 30.10
CA ILE A 23 25.97 -0.19 29.71
C ILE A 23 26.82 0.34 28.56
N ALA A 24 28.12 0.08 28.72
CA ALA A 24 29.25 0.76 28.12
C ALA A 24 29.60 0.31 26.71
N ALA A 25 30.41 1.16 26.07
CA ALA A 25 31.10 0.97 24.81
C ALA A 25 32.14 -0.16 24.84
N SER A 26 32.36 -0.77 23.67
CA SER A 26 33.60 -1.40 23.15
C SER A 26 33.26 -1.81 21.70
N GLY A 27 33.86 -1.33 20.61
CA GLY A 27 35.27 -1.08 20.35
C GLY A 27 35.81 -2.25 19.50
N ALA A 28 36.07 -2.04 18.20
CA ALA A 28 37.17 -2.66 17.45
C ALA A 28 37.11 -2.29 15.95
N LEU A 29 38.09 -1.48 15.57
CA LEU A 29 38.60 -1.19 14.24
C LEU A 29 39.35 -2.42 13.69
N LEU A 30 39.18 -2.78 12.41
CA LEU A 30 40.18 -3.57 11.67
C LEU A 30 40.06 -3.34 10.16
N LEU A 31 40.93 -2.45 9.68
CA LEU A 31 41.39 -2.34 8.30
C LEU A 31 42.40 -3.46 8.02
N LEU A 32 42.20 -4.24 6.95
CA LEU A 32 43.27 -5.03 6.32
C LEU A 32 43.21 -4.85 4.80
N LEU A 33 44.05 -3.94 4.31
CA LEU A 33 44.58 -3.93 2.94
C LEU A 33 45.73 -4.94 2.89
N VAL A 34 45.68 -5.90 1.96
CA VAL A 34 46.84 -6.71 1.58
C VAL A 34 46.98 -6.69 0.06
N ALA A 35 48.21 -6.38 -0.34
CA ALA A 35 48.69 -6.17 -1.70
C ALA A 35 49.53 -7.36 -2.20
N CYS A 36 49.95 -7.23 -3.47
CA CYS A 36 50.99 -7.98 -4.20
C CYS A 36 50.60 -9.41 -4.62
N GLY A 37 50.82 -9.85 -5.86
CA GLY A 37 51.84 -9.46 -6.83
C GLY A 37 52.67 -10.71 -7.14
N GLY A 38 52.79 -11.10 -8.42
CA GLY A 38 53.54 -12.29 -8.81
C GLY A 38 53.78 -12.37 -10.32
N SER A 39 55.05 -12.49 -10.68
CA SER A 39 55.70 -12.14 -11.94
C SER A 39 55.55 -13.16 -13.08
N GLY A 40 55.85 -12.70 -14.30
CA GLY A 40 55.63 -13.41 -15.57
C GLY A 40 56.64 -14.49 -15.97
N ARG A 41 56.40 -15.11 -17.13
CA ARG A 41 57.39 -15.37 -18.21
C ARG A 41 56.78 -16.06 -19.45
N THR A 42 56.97 -15.41 -20.59
CA THR A 42 57.35 -15.91 -21.93
C THR A 42 56.66 -17.15 -22.55
N GLY A 43 55.78 -16.90 -23.54
CA GLY A 43 56.03 -17.21 -24.96
C GLY A 43 55.60 -18.56 -25.56
N HIS A 44 54.55 -18.58 -26.39
CA HIS A 44 54.52 -19.24 -27.72
C HIS A 44 53.26 -18.91 -28.56
N ALA A 45 53.52 -18.60 -29.84
CA ALA A 45 52.73 -18.68 -31.09
C ALA A 45 51.22 -18.29 -31.16
N PRO A 46 50.79 -17.52 -32.19
CA PRO A 46 49.38 -17.26 -32.47
C PRO A 46 48.79 -18.43 -33.27
N ALA A 47 47.73 -19.04 -32.74
CA ALA A 47 46.86 -19.90 -33.53
C ALA A 47 45.43 -19.36 -33.41
N HIS A 48 44.90 -18.93 -34.55
CA HIS A 48 43.50 -18.56 -34.74
C HIS A 48 42.59 -19.69 -34.26
N GLY A 49 41.93 -19.46 -33.13
CA GLY A 49 40.87 -20.32 -32.60
C GLY A 49 39.64 -19.44 -32.35
N ALA A 50 38.55 -19.77 -33.04
CA ALA A 50 37.31 -19.01 -33.09
C ALA A 50 36.79 -18.60 -31.70
N SER A 51 36.59 -17.29 -31.50
CA SER A 51 35.67 -16.80 -30.48
C SER A 51 34.26 -17.18 -30.89
N SER A 52 33.79 -18.33 -30.41
CA SER A 52 32.36 -18.55 -30.23
C SER A 52 31.89 -17.64 -29.11
N SER A 53 31.56 -16.40 -29.48
CA SER A 53 30.72 -15.54 -28.66
C SER A 53 29.45 -16.33 -28.38
N HIS A 54 29.37 -16.92 -27.19
CA HIS A 54 28.10 -17.37 -26.63
C HIS A 54 27.25 -16.11 -26.57
N GLY A 55 26.35 -15.99 -27.54
CA GLY A 55 25.30 -14.99 -27.48
C GLY A 55 24.65 -15.16 -26.12
N ALA A 56 24.75 -14.13 -25.29
CA ALA A 56 23.84 -14.00 -24.18
C ALA A 56 22.45 -13.96 -24.82
N THR A 57 21.79 -15.13 -24.84
CA THR A 57 20.36 -15.20 -25.09
C THR A 57 19.77 -14.33 -24.01
N ALA A 58 19.40 -13.10 -24.36
CA ALA A 58 18.59 -12.25 -23.51
C ALA A 58 17.37 -13.12 -23.19
N THR A 59 17.31 -13.63 -21.96
CA THR A 59 16.10 -14.24 -21.44
C THR A 59 15.06 -13.16 -21.62
N SER A 60 14.15 -13.38 -22.57
CA SER A 60 13.03 -12.46 -22.81
C SER A 60 12.37 -12.28 -21.45
N ALA A 61 12.54 -11.10 -20.86
CA ALA A 61 11.97 -10.79 -19.57
C ALA A 61 10.47 -10.75 -19.81
N TRP A 62 9.79 -11.86 -19.53
CA TRP A 62 8.34 -11.94 -19.58
C TRP A 62 7.82 -10.81 -18.72
N THR A 63 7.16 -9.85 -19.31
CA THR A 63 6.66 -8.67 -18.63
C THR A 63 5.21 -8.56 -18.96
N ALA A 64 4.38 -8.28 -17.95
CA ALA A 64 3.00 -7.94 -18.20
C ALA A 64 2.97 -6.62 -18.97
N ASP A 65 2.20 -6.55 -20.05
CA ASP A 65 1.95 -5.27 -20.72
C ASP A 65 1.18 -4.35 -19.76
N PRO A 66 1.62 -3.09 -19.57
CA PRO A 66 0.91 -2.12 -18.74
C PRO A 66 -0.53 -1.94 -19.23
N LEU A 67 -1.49 -2.17 -18.34
CA LEU A 67 -2.91 -1.89 -18.61
C LEU A 67 -3.26 -0.43 -18.25
N PRO A 68 -4.28 0.16 -18.91
CA PRO A 68 -4.81 1.45 -18.50
C PRO A 68 -5.39 1.40 -17.08
N PHE A 69 -5.51 2.57 -16.44
CA PHE A 69 -6.16 2.68 -15.15
C PHE A 69 -7.59 2.14 -15.20
N ASN A 70 -7.99 1.38 -14.17
CA ASN A 70 -9.30 0.73 -14.07
C ASN A 70 -9.63 -0.25 -15.22
N ALA A 71 -8.63 -1.00 -15.73
CA ALA A 71 -8.84 -1.99 -16.79
C ALA A 71 -9.81 -3.14 -16.43
N SER A 72 -10.02 -3.42 -15.14
CA SER A 72 -11.06 -4.35 -14.67
C SER A 72 -12.48 -3.75 -14.70
N GLY A 73 -12.62 -2.43 -14.72
CA GLY A 73 -13.90 -1.74 -14.58
C GLY A 73 -14.56 -1.93 -13.20
N LEU A 74 -13.76 -2.27 -12.18
CA LEU A 74 -14.21 -2.44 -10.79
C LEU A 74 -14.29 -1.12 -10.04
N LEU A 75 -13.48 -0.13 -10.42
CA LEU A 75 -13.51 1.21 -9.84
C LEU A 75 -14.54 2.09 -10.55
N ALA A 76 -15.08 3.07 -9.83
CA ALA A 76 -15.84 4.18 -10.40
C ALA A 76 -15.25 5.52 -9.98
N GLY A 77 -15.78 6.61 -10.54
CA GLY A 77 -15.36 7.97 -10.25
C GLY A 77 -14.93 8.74 -11.50
N SER A 78 -14.37 9.92 -11.29
CA SER A 78 -13.96 10.83 -12.37
C SER A 78 -12.45 10.83 -12.64
N ALA A 79 -11.65 10.16 -11.81
CA ALA A 79 -10.20 10.09 -11.98
C ALA A 79 -9.81 9.13 -13.11
N ASN A 80 -8.86 9.56 -13.94
CA ASN A 80 -8.24 8.73 -14.99
C ASN A 80 -6.74 9.02 -15.08
N PRO A 81 -5.97 8.77 -14.00
CA PRO A 81 -4.53 9.02 -13.97
C PRO A 81 -3.77 8.12 -14.94
N SER A 82 -2.66 8.63 -15.46
CA SER A 82 -1.62 7.86 -16.12
C SER A 82 -0.51 7.51 -15.13
N PHE A 83 -0.16 6.23 -15.04
CA PHE A 83 0.90 5.74 -14.16
C PHE A 83 2.07 5.18 -14.98
N PRO A 84 3.31 5.36 -14.49
CA PRO A 84 4.47 4.67 -15.05
C PRO A 84 4.29 3.16 -15.16
N ASP A 85 5.07 2.54 -16.06
CA ASP A 85 5.05 1.09 -16.26
C ASP A 85 5.59 0.35 -15.04
N GLY A 86 6.57 0.91 -14.32
CA GLY A 86 7.20 0.26 -13.17
C GLY A 86 8.18 -0.85 -13.56
N GLU A 87 8.73 -1.51 -12.56
CA GLU A 87 9.73 -2.56 -12.74
C GLU A 87 9.10 -3.87 -13.27
N PRO A 88 9.79 -4.57 -14.18
CA PRO A 88 9.33 -5.81 -14.76
C PRO A 88 9.24 -6.95 -13.73
N ASN A 89 8.28 -7.88 -13.90
CA ASN A 89 8.16 -9.11 -13.10
C ASN A 89 7.90 -8.94 -11.59
N THR A 90 7.50 -7.75 -11.15
CA THR A 90 7.24 -7.48 -9.72
C THR A 90 5.97 -6.66 -9.54
N MET A 91 5.47 -6.56 -8.31
CA MET A 91 4.53 -5.48 -7.99
C MET A 91 5.33 -4.22 -7.72
N SER A 92 5.14 -3.22 -8.56
CA SER A 92 5.92 -1.99 -8.52
C SER A 92 5.11 -0.86 -7.92
N VAL A 93 5.64 -0.16 -6.92
CA VAL A 93 5.08 1.13 -6.51
C VAL A 93 5.39 2.15 -7.60
N VAL A 94 4.35 2.74 -8.19
CA VAL A 94 4.45 3.64 -9.36
C VAL A 94 4.16 5.09 -9.02
N GLN A 95 3.53 5.35 -7.87
CA GLN A 95 3.36 6.70 -7.33
C GLN A 95 3.17 6.64 -5.82
N ILE A 96 3.64 7.65 -5.10
CA ILE A 96 3.41 7.85 -3.67
C ILE A 96 2.78 9.23 -3.51
N GLY A 97 1.63 9.31 -2.86
CA GLY A 97 0.98 10.56 -2.50
C GLY A 97 1.55 11.17 -1.20
N PRO A 98 1.08 12.36 -0.80
CA PRO A 98 1.53 13.00 0.42
C PRO A 98 1.08 12.25 1.68
N LEU A 99 1.92 12.29 2.73
CA LEU A 99 1.55 11.77 4.05
C LEU A 99 0.46 12.66 4.66
N THR A 100 -0.66 12.05 5.04
CA THR A 100 -1.75 12.73 5.77
C THR A 100 -1.69 12.33 7.24
N MET A 101 -1.73 13.33 8.11
CA MET A 101 -1.66 13.16 9.55
C MET A 101 -3.03 13.34 10.17
N HIS A 102 -3.44 12.43 11.03
CA HIS A 102 -4.65 12.58 11.84
C HIS A 102 -4.30 13.25 13.17
N GLU A 103 -5.27 13.95 13.77
CA GLU A 103 -5.10 14.62 15.06
C GLU A 103 -4.73 13.64 16.20
N SER A 104 -5.11 12.37 16.06
CA SER A 104 -4.74 11.29 16.99
C SER A 104 -3.24 10.97 16.97
N GLY A 105 -2.49 11.40 15.94
CA GLY A 105 -1.08 11.06 15.75
C GLY A 105 -0.83 9.93 14.74
N SER A 106 -1.86 9.19 14.33
CA SER A 106 -1.75 8.23 13.23
C SER A 106 -1.57 8.93 11.88
N ALA A 107 -0.98 8.26 10.91
CA ALA A 107 -0.76 8.81 9.57
C ALA A 107 -1.08 7.82 8.47
N LYS A 108 -1.51 8.32 7.32
CA LYS A 108 -1.77 7.55 6.10
C LYS A 108 -0.89 8.03 4.97
N LEU A 109 -0.24 7.10 4.30
CA LEU A 109 0.55 7.37 3.08
C LEU A 109 -0.09 6.63 1.90
N PRO A 110 -0.91 7.30 1.08
CA PRO A 110 -1.50 6.69 -0.10
C PRO A 110 -0.43 6.45 -1.17
N PHE A 111 -0.57 5.35 -1.91
CA PHE A 111 0.32 5.02 -3.03
C PHE A 111 -0.45 4.22 -4.09
N ALA A 112 0.05 4.30 -5.32
CA ALA A 112 -0.38 3.46 -6.42
C ALA A 112 0.71 2.44 -6.74
N PHE A 113 0.29 1.23 -7.09
CA PHE A 113 1.19 0.15 -7.47
C PHE A 113 0.67 -0.59 -8.70
N ARG A 114 1.54 -1.22 -9.47
CA ARG A 114 1.18 -2.00 -10.67
C ARG A 114 1.58 -3.45 -10.49
N ASN A 115 0.70 -4.37 -10.84
CA ASN A 115 1.02 -5.79 -10.89
C ASN A 115 1.74 -6.15 -12.20
N ASN A 116 3.06 -6.00 -12.28
CA ASN A 116 3.85 -6.39 -13.46
C ASN A 116 4.24 -7.87 -13.48
N THR A 117 3.64 -8.69 -12.61
CA THR A 117 3.81 -10.14 -12.65
C THR A 117 2.93 -10.74 -13.74
N SER A 118 3.24 -11.94 -14.21
CA SER A 118 2.47 -12.65 -15.22
C SER A 118 1.13 -13.22 -14.73
N LYS A 119 0.83 -13.10 -13.42
CA LYS A 119 -0.36 -13.68 -12.79
C LYS A 119 -1.25 -12.60 -12.22
N ALA A 120 -2.54 -12.89 -12.16
CA ALA A 120 -3.46 -12.07 -11.38
C ALA A 120 -3.11 -12.19 -9.89
N VAL A 121 -3.27 -11.09 -9.16
CA VAL A 121 -3.04 -10.99 -7.72
C VAL A 121 -4.37 -10.81 -7.01
N ALA A 122 -4.51 -11.48 -5.89
CA ALA A 122 -5.77 -11.67 -5.19
C ALA A 122 -5.83 -10.99 -3.82
N VAL A 123 -4.64 -10.85 -3.23
CA VAL A 123 -4.35 -10.14 -2.00
C VAL A 123 -2.94 -9.60 -2.19
N ALA A 124 -2.73 -8.32 -1.89
CA ALA A 124 -1.42 -7.68 -1.86
C ALA A 124 -1.29 -6.93 -0.53
N ASP A 125 -0.57 -7.54 0.41
CA ASP A 125 -0.31 -6.96 1.72
C ASP A 125 1.02 -6.22 1.69
N TRP A 126 0.96 -4.91 1.86
CA TRP A 126 2.11 -4.04 1.82
C TRP A 126 2.57 -3.67 3.23
N THR A 127 3.88 -3.64 3.44
CA THR A 127 4.52 -3.04 4.60
C THR A 127 5.34 -1.84 4.12
N GLY A 128 5.23 -0.73 4.85
CA GLY A 128 5.98 0.49 4.58
C GLY A 128 6.94 0.81 5.71
N ALA A 129 8.17 1.18 5.37
CA ALA A 129 9.17 1.69 6.31
C ALA A 129 9.54 3.13 5.94
N ALA A 130 9.28 4.06 6.84
CA ALA A 130 9.73 5.44 6.72
C ALA A 130 11.15 5.58 7.27
N ARG A 131 12.03 6.23 6.52
CA ARG A 131 13.41 6.50 6.90
C ARG A 131 13.72 7.98 6.95
N SER A 132 14.46 8.37 7.98
CA SER A 132 15.08 9.68 8.12
C SER A 132 16.55 9.49 8.49
N GLU A 133 17.44 10.20 7.82
CA GLU A 133 18.89 10.15 8.10
C GLU A 133 19.47 8.73 8.08
N GLY A 134 18.94 7.88 7.19
CA GLY A 134 19.37 6.49 7.03
C GLY A 134 18.80 5.49 8.04
N SER A 135 18.04 5.95 9.05
CA SER A 135 17.42 5.10 10.07
C SER A 135 15.92 4.94 9.82
N ILE A 136 15.36 3.78 10.16
CA ILE A 136 13.90 3.58 10.19
C ILE A 136 13.34 4.36 11.38
N VAL A 137 12.37 5.22 11.10
CA VAL A 137 11.71 6.08 12.11
C VAL A 137 10.26 5.71 12.35
N ALA A 138 9.61 5.05 11.38
CA ALA A 138 8.27 4.49 11.53
C ALA A 138 8.07 3.32 10.58
N THR A 139 7.19 2.39 10.97
CA THR A 139 6.73 1.28 10.12
C THR A 139 5.22 1.20 10.14
N GLY A 140 4.63 0.78 9.04
CA GLY A 140 3.19 0.63 8.90
C GLY A 140 2.82 -0.49 7.93
N SER A 141 1.54 -0.76 7.83
CA SER A 141 1.00 -1.79 6.93
C SER A 141 -0.20 -1.27 6.16
N SER A 142 -0.47 -1.86 4.99
CA SER A 142 -1.71 -1.61 4.27
C SER A 142 -2.92 -2.24 4.94
N GLN A 143 -4.08 -1.66 4.72
CA GLN A 143 -5.37 -2.19 5.18
C GLN A 143 -6.22 -2.68 4.00
N GLY A 144 -5.57 -3.37 3.06
CA GLY A 144 -6.17 -3.82 1.81
C GLY A 144 -5.82 -2.93 0.61
N THR A 145 -6.39 -3.29 -0.54
CA THR A 145 -6.13 -2.62 -1.82
C THR A 145 -7.43 -2.48 -2.61
N ILE A 146 -7.53 -1.44 -3.44
CA ILE A 146 -8.59 -1.36 -4.45
C ILE A 146 -8.01 -1.32 -5.86
N PRO A 147 -8.55 -2.10 -6.81
CA PRO A 147 -9.44 -3.23 -6.56
C PRO A 147 -8.77 -4.30 -5.68
N ALA A 148 -9.56 -5.11 -4.98
CA ALA A 148 -9.04 -6.19 -4.14
C ALA A 148 -8.41 -7.34 -4.95
N ARG A 149 -8.67 -7.40 -6.26
CA ARG A 149 -8.04 -8.33 -7.20
C ARG A 149 -7.53 -7.56 -8.41
N LEU A 150 -6.31 -7.87 -8.83
CA LEU A 150 -5.61 -7.16 -9.89
C LEU A 150 -5.22 -8.13 -11.01
N LYS A 151 -5.58 -7.78 -12.23
CA LYS A 151 -5.03 -8.47 -13.41
C LYS A 151 -3.54 -8.20 -13.54
N SER A 152 -2.87 -9.04 -14.32
CA SER A 152 -1.52 -8.76 -14.80
C SER A 152 -1.53 -7.43 -15.59
N GLY A 153 -0.60 -6.54 -15.28
CA GLY A 153 -0.46 -5.19 -15.82
C GLY A 153 -1.36 -4.12 -15.18
N GLU A 154 -2.30 -4.49 -14.30
CA GLU A 154 -3.28 -3.57 -13.70
C GLU A 154 -2.70 -2.76 -12.53
N VAL A 155 -3.20 -1.54 -12.35
CA VAL A 155 -2.86 -0.66 -11.23
C VAL A 155 -3.83 -0.87 -10.07
N GLY A 156 -3.29 -1.03 -8.88
CA GLY A 156 -4.00 -0.97 -7.60
C GLY A 156 -3.64 0.28 -6.80
N LEU A 157 -4.52 0.61 -5.87
CA LEU A 157 -4.38 1.72 -4.93
C LEU A 157 -4.41 1.16 -3.51
N ALA A 158 -3.54 1.68 -2.67
CA ALA A 158 -3.42 1.29 -1.27
C ALA A 158 -2.90 2.48 -0.45
N PHE A 159 -2.92 2.35 0.87
CA PHE A 159 -2.20 3.27 1.75
C PHE A 159 -1.43 2.49 2.80
N ILE A 160 -0.33 3.04 3.29
CA ILE A 160 0.32 2.55 4.51
C ILE A 160 -0.25 3.31 5.69
N TYR A 161 -0.81 2.56 6.65
CA TYR A 161 -1.22 3.10 7.94
C TYR A 161 -0.05 3.04 8.92
N PHE A 162 0.34 4.20 9.44
CA PHE A 162 1.24 4.33 10.58
C PHE A 162 0.40 4.60 11.82
N ASP A 163 0.50 3.71 12.81
CA ASP A 163 -0.25 3.84 14.06
C ASP A 163 0.23 5.03 14.91
N ASP A 164 -0.58 5.41 15.89
CA ASP A 164 -0.32 6.50 16.83
C ASP A 164 0.62 6.12 17.98
N ARG A 165 1.11 4.88 18.02
CA ARG A 165 2.00 4.37 19.07
C ARG A 165 3.46 4.73 18.79
N SER A 166 3.76 5.12 17.56
CA SER A 166 5.08 5.58 17.12
C SER A 166 5.02 7.03 16.64
N PRO A 167 6.11 7.81 16.76
CA PRO A 167 6.18 9.11 16.13
C PRO A 167 5.91 8.98 14.63
N SER A 168 5.02 9.82 14.12
CA SER A 168 4.69 9.79 12.71
C SER A 168 5.93 10.17 11.86
N PRO A 169 6.01 9.70 10.60
CA PRO A 169 7.13 10.01 9.74
C PRO A 169 7.38 11.54 9.63
N PRO A 170 8.63 12.02 9.78
CA PRO A 170 8.93 13.43 9.61
C PRO A 170 8.80 13.88 8.15
N ALA A 171 8.67 15.19 7.94
CA ALA A 171 8.70 15.76 6.59
C ALA A 171 10.00 15.37 5.86
N GLY A 172 9.86 14.99 4.58
CA GLY A 172 11.01 14.57 3.76
C GLY A 172 11.49 13.14 4.00
N ALA A 173 10.85 12.37 4.88
CA ALA A 173 11.12 10.95 5.04
C ALA A 173 11.07 10.21 3.70
N LYS A 174 11.92 9.19 3.56
CA LYS A 174 11.92 8.28 2.42
C LYS A 174 11.14 7.03 2.77
N TYR A 175 10.38 6.50 1.82
CA TYR A 175 9.54 5.34 2.05
C TYR A 175 10.05 4.15 1.25
N GLU A 176 10.22 3.03 1.94
CA GLU A 176 10.49 1.74 1.33
C GLU A 176 9.29 0.83 1.52
N PHE A 177 9.00 0.02 0.50
CA PHE A 177 7.83 -0.84 0.47
C PHE A 177 8.26 -2.29 0.28
N THR A 178 7.64 -3.18 1.04
CA THR A 178 7.68 -4.61 0.80
C THR A 178 6.26 -5.11 0.62
N VAL A 179 6.10 -6.17 -0.16
CA VAL A 179 4.79 -6.71 -0.49
C VAL A 179 4.82 -8.23 -0.38
N ASN A 180 3.78 -8.76 0.25
CA ASN A 180 3.43 -10.17 0.21
C ASN A 180 2.15 -10.30 -0.61
N SER A 181 2.16 -11.11 -1.67
CA SER A 181 0.95 -11.36 -2.45
C SER A 181 0.61 -12.83 -2.55
N THR A 182 -0.69 -13.07 -2.68
CA THR A 182 -1.22 -14.36 -3.09
C THR A 182 -1.69 -14.24 -4.54
N THR A 183 -1.30 -15.21 -5.36
CA THR A 183 -1.81 -15.30 -6.74
C THR A 183 -3.30 -15.58 -6.70
N ALA A 184 -4.05 -14.94 -7.61
CA ALA A 184 -5.45 -15.27 -7.79
C ALA A 184 -5.53 -16.60 -8.55
N ASP A 185 -5.46 -17.71 -7.82
CA ASP A 185 -6.02 -18.95 -8.33
C ASP A 185 -7.55 -18.80 -8.34
N GLU A 186 -8.24 -19.37 -9.34
CA GLU A 186 -9.62 -19.03 -9.67
C GLU A 186 -10.65 -19.23 -8.52
N ASP A 187 -10.29 -19.98 -7.47
CA ASP A 187 -11.24 -20.42 -6.44
C ASP A 187 -11.06 -19.87 -5.02
N PHE A 188 -9.90 -19.32 -4.61
CA PHE A 188 -9.59 -19.24 -3.16
C PHE A 188 -9.03 -17.93 -2.61
N SER A 189 -8.97 -16.88 -3.41
CA SER A 189 -8.71 -15.58 -2.81
C SER A 189 -9.97 -15.08 -2.13
N GLY A 190 -10.03 -15.19 -0.81
CA GLY A 190 -11.19 -14.86 0.00
C GLY A 190 -11.70 -13.42 -0.15
N THR A 191 -11.16 -12.60 -1.04
CA THR A 191 -11.64 -11.26 -1.39
C THR A 191 -12.75 -11.32 -2.45
N ALA A 192 -13.80 -10.55 -2.23
CA ALA A 192 -14.90 -10.33 -3.16
C ALA A 192 -14.86 -8.87 -3.65
N PRO A 193 -14.24 -8.56 -4.81
CA PRO A 193 -14.33 -7.23 -5.37
C PRO A 193 -15.76 -6.98 -5.88
N LEU A 194 -16.42 -5.96 -5.36
CA LEU A 194 -17.72 -5.51 -5.86
C LEU A 194 -17.50 -4.49 -6.96
N LYS A 195 -18.38 -4.50 -7.97
CA LYS A 195 -18.34 -3.52 -9.05
C LYS A 195 -19.10 -2.27 -8.61
N VAL A 196 -18.43 -1.14 -8.53
CA VAL A 196 -19.11 0.13 -8.23
C VAL A 196 -19.99 0.54 -9.42
N THR A 197 -21.29 0.75 -9.16
CA THR A 197 -22.29 1.08 -10.19
C THR A 197 -22.65 2.56 -10.22
N GLU A 198 -22.50 3.25 -9.10
CA GLU A 198 -22.72 4.69 -8.98
C GLU A 198 -21.76 5.25 -7.94
N ALA A 199 -21.17 6.41 -8.24
CA ALA A 199 -20.43 7.19 -7.26
C ALA A 199 -20.54 8.67 -7.62
N LYS A 200 -20.95 9.50 -6.66
CA LYS A 200 -21.13 10.94 -6.84
C LYS A 200 -20.45 11.68 -5.71
N ALA A 201 -19.64 12.66 -6.07
CA ALA A 201 -19.05 13.59 -5.12
C ALA A 201 -20.05 14.69 -4.76
N SER A 202 -20.03 15.07 -3.50
CA SER A 202 -20.54 16.33 -2.96
C SER A 202 -19.35 17.16 -2.45
N ALA A 203 -19.61 18.29 -1.77
CA ALA A 203 -18.54 19.09 -1.21
C ALA A 203 -17.72 18.34 -0.14
N ASP A 204 -18.38 17.47 0.65
CA ASP A 204 -17.79 16.88 1.85
C ASP A 204 -17.78 15.35 1.86
N ALA A 205 -18.40 14.69 0.88
CA ALA A 205 -18.54 13.24 0.85
C ALA A 205 -18.68 12.68 -0.57
N ILE A 206 -18.38 11.39 -0.73
CA ILE A 206 -18.70 10.60 -1.92
C ILE A 206 -19.71 9.51 -1.54
N ALA A 207 -20.87 9.54 -2.17
CA ALA A 207 -21.93 8.56 -1.96
C ALA A 207 -22.15 7.70 -3.21
N GLY A 208 -22.50 6.44 -3.02
CA GLY A 208 -22.61 5.52 -4.15
C GLY A 208 -23.18 4.14 -3.81
N SER A 209 -23.08 3.25 -4.79
CA SER A 209 -23.49 1.86 -4.68
C SER A 209 -22.58 0.93 -5.45
N ALA A 210 -22.48 -0.31 -5.00
CA ALA A 210 -21.75 -1.37 -5.69
C ALA A 210 -22.58 -2.66 -5.74
N VAL A 211 -22.32 -3.49 -6.74
CA VAL A 211 -23.00 -4.77 -6.95
C VAL A 211 -22.03 -5.94 -6.78
N ASN A 212 -22.48 -7.00 -6.13
CA ASN A 212 -21.77 -8.27 -6.08
C ASN A 212 -21.84 -8.96 -7.46
N GLY A 213 -20.88 -8.66 -8.32
CA GLY A 213 -20.73 -9.27 -9.65
C GLY A 213 -19.87 -10.55 -9.65
N THR A 214 -19.52 -11.11 -8.50
CA THR A 214 -18.53 -12.20 -8.40
C THR A 214 -19.09 -13.58 -8.75
N GLY A 215 -20.41 -13.73 -8.81
CA GLY A 215 -21.09 -15.01 -9.05
C GLY A 215 -21.20 -15.92 -7.82
N LYS A 216 -20.59 -15.54 -6.68
CA LYS A 216 -20.72 -16.19 -5.36
C LYS A 216 -21.25 -15.18 -4.34
N SER A 217 -21.77 -15.65 -3.21
CA SER A 217 -22.13 -14.74 -2.12
C SER A 217 -20.89 -14.06 -1.55
N ALA A 218 -21.04 -12.80 -1.16
CA ALA A 218 -20.00 -12.01 -0.53
C ALA A 218 -20.46 -11.60 0.88
N GLU A 219 -19.56 -11.59 1.84
CA GLU A 219 -19.81 -11.22 3.24
C GLU A 219 -19.02 -9.96 3.59
N GLY A 220 -19.64 -9.10 4.40
CA GLY A 220 -18.99 -7.91 4.93
C GLY A 220 -18.06 -8.21 6.11
N PRO A 221 -17.47 -7.16 6.72
CA PRO A 221 -17.68 -5.75 6.39
C PRO A 221 -17.17 -5.40 4.99
N PHE A 222 -17.96 -4.67 4.21
CA PHE A 222 -17.57 -4.22 2.87
C PHE A 222 -16.77 -2.93 2.98
N SER A 223 -15.46 -3.04 2.82
CA SER A 223 -14.56 -1.88 2.83
C SER A 223 -14.76 -1.04 1.57
N VAL A 224 -14.84 0.28 1.76
CA VAL A 224 -14.92 1.26 0.68
C VAL A 224 -13.72 2.18 0.82
N SER A 225 -12.93 2.32 -0.24
CA SER A 225 -11.83 3.29 -0.27
C SER A 225 -12.01 4.23 -1.43
N VAL A 226 -11.82 5.51 -1.15
CA VAL A 226 -11.77 6.62 -2.11
C VAL A 226 -10.34 7.12 -2.16
N TYR A 227 -9.81 7.29 -3.36
CA TYR A 227 -8.55 7.98 -3.60
C TYR A 227 -8.80 9.23 -4.42
N CYS A 228 -8.28 10.36 -3.94
CA CYS A 228 -8.44 11.67 -4.56
C CYS A 228 -7.23 12.01 -5.42
N PHE A 229 -7.48 12.65 -6.57
CA PHE A 229 -6.48 13.00 -7.55
C PHE A 229 -6.59 14.46 -8.01
N ASP A 230 -5.46 15.05 -8.37
CA ASP A 230 -5.36 16.26 -9.20
C ASP A 230 -4.60 15.92 -10.49
N GLY A 231 -5.36 15.70 -11.57
CA GLY A 231 -4.82 15.08 -12.78
C GLY A 231 -4.26 13.68 -12.50
N ASP A 232 -2.96 13.50 -12.76
CA ASP A 232 -2.23 12.26 -12.49
C ASP A 232 -1.68 12.18 -11.05
N GLN A 233 -1.84 13.23 -10.23
CA GLN A 233 -1.25 13.28 -8.89
C GLN A 233 -2.19 12.66 -7.84
N LEU A 234 -1.75 11.58 -7.20
CA LEU A 234 -2.43 11.00 -6.05
C LEU A 234 -2.30 11.92 -4.82
N LEU A 235 -3.43 12.34 -4.24
CA LEU A 235 -3.48 13.32 -3.16
C LEU A 235 -3.76 12.71 -1.80
N SER A 236 -4.80 11.91 -1.67
CA SER A 236 -5.28 11.44 -0.37
C SER A 236 -6.11 10.19 -0.53
N GLU A 237 -6.36 9.55 0.60
CA GLU A 237 -7.25 8.40 0.74
C GLU A 237 -8.28 8.70 1.84
N ALA A 238 -9.51 8.24 1.65
CA ALA A 238 -10.56 8.21 2.64
C ALA A 238 -11.29 6.88 2.56
N ASP A 239 -11.67 6.31 3.70
CA ASP A 239 -12.35 5.02 3.78
C ASP A 239 -13.67 5.12 4.53
N ALA A 240 -14.55 4.14 4.28
CA ALA A 240 -15.72 3.84 5.08
C ALA A 240 -16.12 2.38 4.88
N PHE A 241 -17.29 2.00 5.41
CA PHE A 241 -17.93 0.73 5.14
C PHE A 241 -19.24 0.92 4.39
N ALA A 242 -19.60 -0.06 3.56
CA ALA A 242 -20.88 -0.08 2.86
C ALA A 242 -21.94 -0.86 3.65
N GLU A 243 -23.20 -0.55 3.36
CA GLU A 243 -24.40 -1.16 3.93
C GLU A 243 -25.20 -1.92 2.87
N PRO A 244 -25.77 -3.10 3.17
CA PRO A 244 -25.65 -3.82 4.44
C PRO A 244 -24.23 -4.40 4.64
N ASP A 245 -23.85 -4.64 5.90
CA ASP A 245 -22.56 -5.19 6.31
C ASP A 245 -22.53 -6.72 6.49
N ASP A 246 -23.63 -7.40 6.16
CA ASP A 246 -23.80 -8.87 6.23
C ASP A 246 -23.65 -9.52 4.83
N VAL A 247 -24.12 -10.76 4.65
CA VAL A 247 -24.07 -11.51 3.39
C VAL A 247 -24.90 -10.85 2.29
N VAL A 248 -24.26 -10.62 1.14
CA VAL A 248 -24.83 -10.12 -0.10
C VAL A 248 -24.72 -11.19 -1.18
N ALA A 249 -25.86 -11.74 -1.60
CA ALA A 249 -25.95 -12.73 -2.66
C ALA A 249 -25.42 -12.20 -4.03
N PRO A 250 -25.12 -13.07 -5.01
CA PRO A 250 -24.78 -12.65 -6.36
C PRO A 250 -25.84 -11.70 -6.95
N GLY A 251 -25.39 -10.59 -7.54
CA GLY A 251 -26.26 -9.52 -8.06
C GLY A 251 -26.85 -8.60 -6.99
N GLY A 252 -26.66 -8.91 -5.71
CA GLY A 252 -27.03 -8.04 -4.59
C GLY A 252 -26.21 -6.75 -4.56
N LYS A 253 -26.73 -5.73 -3.86
CA LYS A 253 -26.16 -4.39 -3.83
C LYS A 253 -25.80 -3.96 -2.42
N VAL A 254 -24.75 -3.15 -2.32
CA VAL A 254 -24.41 -2.36 -1.14
C VAL A 254 -24.40 -0.88 -1.50
N THR A 255 -24.64 -0.02 -0.52
CA THR A 255 -24.60 1.45 -0.62
C THR A 255 -23.61 2.01 0.36
N PHE A 256 -22.94 3.10 0.02
CA PHE A 256 -21.92 3.68 0.87
C PHE A 256 -21.94 5.21 0.85
N THR A 257 -21.37 5.80 1.88
CA THR A 257 -20.97 7.21 1.93
C THR A 257 -19.60 7.28 2.59
N VAL A 258 -18.65 7.90 1.91
CA VAL A 258 -17.30 8.16 2.42
C VAL A 258 -17.16 9.65 2.66
N ASP A 259 -16.95 10.02 3.92
CA ASP A 259 -16.71 11.42 4.29
C ASP A 259 -15.28 11.83 3.94
N LEU A 260 -15.14 12.98 3.28
CA LEU A 260 -13.86 13.56 2.89
C LEU A 260 -13.29 14.50 3.95
N PHE A 261 -14.10 14.90 4.94
CA PHE A 261 -13.70 15.83 6.02
C PHE A 261 -13.01 17.11 5.51
N GLY A 262 -13.51 17.67 4.39
CA GLY A 262 -12.96 18.87 3.76
C GLY A 262 -11.67 18.65 2.96
N ALA A 263 -11.22 17.40 2.77
CA ALA A 263 -10.10 17.09 1.90
C ALA A 263 -10.40 17.49 0.45
N LYS A 264 -9.39 18.06 -0.24
CA LYS A 264 -9.51 18.39 -1.67
C LYS A 264 -9.59 17.10 -2.48
N CYS A 265 -10.67 16.95 -3.24
CA CYS A 265 -10.88 15.79 -4.11
C CYS A 265 -11.36 16.23 -5.51
N PRO A 266 -10.49 16.86 -6.33
CA PRO A 266 -10.88 17.37 -7.66
C PRO A 266 -11.45 16.26 -8.56
N THR A 267 -10.74 15.14 -8.63
CA THR A 267 -11.25 13.89 -9.19
C THR A 267 -11.01 12.76 -8.21
N PHE A 268 -11.73 11.65 -8.37
CA PHE A 268 -11.63 10.53 -7.45
C PHE A 268 -11.78 9.18 -8.16
N ALA A 269 -11.22 8.15 -7.54
CA ALA A 269 -11.52 6.75 -7.82
C ALA A 269 -12.02 6.09 -6.54
N VAL A 270 -13.05 5.26 -6.65
CA VAL A 270 -13.63 4.51 -5.53
C VAL A 270 -13.75 3.03 -5.88
N GLY A 271 -13.45 2.18 -4.90
CA GLY A 271 -13.58 0.73 -4.99
C GLY A 271 -14.25 0.17 -3.74
N VAL A 272 -14.89 -0.99 -3.89
CA VAL A 272 -15.59 -1.68 -2.81
C VAL A 272 -15.19 -3.15 -2.80
N SER A 273 -14.90 -3.70 -1.63
CA SER A 273 -14.59 -5.11 -1.46
C SER A 273 -15.09 -5.68 -0.15
N GLY A 274 -15.59 -6.92 -0.19
CA GLY A 274 -15.83 -7.74 0.98
C GLY A 274 -15.07 -9.06 0.87
N TYR A 275 -15.63 -10.11 1.43
CA TYR A 275 -15.06 -11.45 1.42
C TYR A 275 -15.95 -12.45 0.69
N LEU A 276 -15.38 -13.44 0.02
CA LEU A 276 -16.18 -14.53 -0.55
C LEU A 276 -16.57 -15.52 0.54
N THR A 277 -17.84 -15.93 0.56
CA THR A 277 -18.28 -17.04 1.42
C THR A 277 -17.96 -18.38 0.75
N PRO A 278 -17.58 -19.42 1.52
CA PRO A 278 -17.41 -20.79 1.01
C PRO A 278 -18.68 -21.37 0.36
#